data_AF-A0A968WHF2-F1
#
_entry.id   AF-A0A968WHF2-F1
#
_cell.length_a   1.000
_cell.length_b   1.000
_cell.length_c   1.000
_cell.angle_alpha   90.00
_cell.angle_beta   90.00
_cell.angle_gamma   90.00
#
_symmetry.space_group_name_H-M   'P 1'
#
loop_
_entity.id
_entity.type
_entity.pdbx_description
1 polymer ?
#
loop_
_entity_poly.entity_id
_entity_poly.type
_entity_poly.pdbx_seq_one_letter_code
_entity_poly.pdbx_strand_id
1 'polypeptide(L)'
;MSSSNWDEYEAADSVIASEKQLMMANPHLKFGNARDHGYLLLSLYPTHASADWMYVNTLRRIDKGERRGMRADVRSGTNQVRLRAGVQ
;
A
#
# COMPACT_ATOMS: atom_id res chain seq x y z
N MET A 1 4.35 -15.41 5.84
CA MET A 1 3.99 -13.98 6.04
C MET A 1 2.51 -13.88 5.73
N SER A 2 1.63 -13.78 6.74
CA SER A 2 0.19 -13.55 6.48
C SER A 2 -0.06 -12.04 6.48
N SER A 3 -0.74 -11.56 5.45
CA SER A 3 -1.26 -10.19 5.35
C SER A 3 -2.47 -10.03 6.28
N SER A 4 -2.24 -10.07 7.59
CA SER A 4 -3.30 -9.87 8.57
C SER A 4 -3.70 -8.41 8.55
N ASN A 5 -4.90 -8.16 8.04
CA ASN A 5 -5.46 -6.84 7.86
C ASN A 5 -6.25 -6.47 9.13
N TRP A 6 -6.23 -5.19 9.53
CA TRP A 6 -6.83 -4.79 10.82
C TRP A 6 -8.36 -4.71 10.78
N ASP A 7 -8.94 -4.65 9.57
CA ASP A 7 -10.38 -4.74 9.36
C ASP A 7 -10.95 -6.17 9.52
N GLU A 8 -10.09 -7.16 9.75
CA GLU A 8 -10.53 -8.53 10.08
C GLU A 8 -11.13 -8.63 11.50
N TYR A 9 -10.83 -7.69 12.40
CA TYR A 9 -11.26 -7.74 13.80
C TYR A 9 -11.95 -6.45 14.30
N GLU A 10 -11.86 -5.35 13.56
CA GLU A 10 -12.30 -4.01 14.01
C GLU A 10 -13.19 -3.32 12.96
N ALA A 11 -14.09 -2.44 13.41
CA ALA A 11 -14.91 -1.63 12.50
C ALA A 11 -14.03 -0.66 11.68
N ALA A 12 -14.35 -0.47 10.39
CA ALA A 12 -13.52 0.26 9.43
C ALA A 12 -13.09 1.67 9.89
N ASP A 13 -13.95 2.39 10.61
CA ASP A 13 -13.65 3.73 11.14
C ASP A 13 -12.56 3.71 12.24
N SER A 14 -12.54 2.64 13.05
CA SER A 14 -11.49 2.39 14.05
C SER A 14 -10.13 2.12 13.39
N VAL A 15 -10.13 1.40 12.26
CA VAL A 15 -8.91 1.10 11.51
C VAL A 15 -8.30 2.37 10.89
N ILE A 16 -9.12 3.28 10.36
CA ILE A 16 -8.64 4.55 9.79
C ILE A 16 -7.99 5.43 10.87
N ALA A 17 -8.60 5.51 12.06
CA ALA A 17 -8.06 6.27 13.18
C ALA A 17 -6.72 5.68 13.65
N SER A 18 -6.66 4.35 13.77
CA SER A 18 -5.46 3.60 14.15
C SER A 18 -4.33 3.74 13.12
N GLU A 19 -4.64 3.67 11.82
CA GLU A 19 -3.68 3.94 10.72
C GLU A 19 -3.08 5.35 10.84
N LYS A 20 -3.92 6.36 11.06
CA LYS A 20 -3.48 7.74 11.19
C LYS A 20 -2.57 7.94 12.41
N GLN A 21 -2.91 7.33 13.54
CA GLN A 21 -2.10 7.39 14.75
C GLN A 21 -0.75 6.68 14.57
N LEU A 22 -0.73 5.52 13.91
CA LEU A 22 0.50 4.81 13.58
C LEU A 22 1.42 5.66 12.70
N MET A 23 0.86 6.31 11.67
CA MET A 23 1.62 7.20 10.79
C MET A 23 2.14 8.45 11.51
N MET A 24 1.35 9.04 12.42
CA MET A 24 1.77 10.19 13.23
C MET A 24 2.91 9.84 14.19
N ALA A 25 2.85 8.68 14.83
CA ALA A 25 3.90 8.22 15.75
C ALA A 25 5.20 7.84 15.03
N ASN A 26 5.14 7.55 13.72
CA ASN A 26 6.26 7.06 12.92
C ASN A 26 6.46 7.94 11.69
N PRO A 27 7.09 9.13 11.81
CA PRO A 27 7.22 10.10 10.70
C PRO A 27 8.05 9.59 9.50
N HIS A 28 8.76 8.47 9.70
CA HIS A 28 9.48 7.77 8.64
C HIS A 28 8.56 6.88 7.79
N LEU A 29 7.40 6.45 8.29
CA LEU A 29 6.40 5.74 7.49
C LEU A 29 5.76 6.70 6.50
N LYS A 30 5.87 6.34 5.22
CA LYS A 30 5.42 7.20 4.12
C LYS A 30 4.06 6.83 3.56
N PHE A 31 3.62 5.60 3.81
CA PHE A 31 2.34 5.09 3.36
C PHE A 31 1.94 3.90 4.24
N GLY A 32 0.65 3.82 4.61
CA GLY A 32 0.07 2.70 5.33
C GLY A 32 -1.35 2.46 4.83
N ASN A 33 -1.69 1.20 4.61
CA ASN A 33 -3.04 0.73 4.35
C ASN A 33 -3.15 -0.68 4.93
N ALA A 34 -3.94 -0.79 5.99
CA ALA A 34 -4.23 -2.00 6.75
C ALA A 34 -5.72 -2.37 6.63
N ARG A 35 -6.38 -1.91 5.55
CA ARG A 35 -7.81 -2.08 5.25
C ARG A 35 -8.08 -2.78 3.95
N ASP A 36 -7.23 -2.58 2.95
CA ASP A 36 -7.43 -3.16 1.63
C ASP A 36 -6.53 -4.38 1.43
N HIS A 37 -7.14 -5.51 1.05
CA HIS A 37 -6.39 -6.69 0.64
C HIS A 37 -5.77 -6.50 -0.74
N GLY A 38 -4.60 -7.07 -0.96
CA GLY A 38 -3.87 -6.84 -2.19
C GLY A 38 -2.50 -7.50 -2.24
N TYR A 39 -1.68 -7.01 -3.15
CA TYR A 39 -0.30 -7.43 -3.34
C TYR A 39 0.57 -6.25 -3.77
N LEU A 40 1.88 -6.44 -3.64
CA LEU A 40 2.87 -5.49 -4.12
C LEU A 40 3.41 -5.96 -5.47
N LEU A 41 3.33 -5.11 -6.49
CA LEU A 41 4.02 -5.33 -7.75
C LEU A 41 5.34 -4.57 -7.75
N LEU A 42 6.46 -5.30 -7.73
CA LEU A 42 7.81 -4.73 -7.76
C LEU A 42 8.38 -4.82 -9.18
N SER A 43 8.72 -3.67 -9.76
CA SER A 43 9.43 -3.59 -11.05
C SER A 43 10.84 -3.08 -10.83
N LEU A 44 11.83 -3.88 -11.25
CA LEU A 44 13.25 -3.60 -11.07
C LEU A 44 13.94 -3.39 -12.42
N TYR A 45 14.66 -2.28 -12.53
CA TYR A 45 15.49 -1.95 -13.69
C TYR A 45 16.89 -1.55 -13.22
N PRO A 46 17.91 -1.55 -14.10
CA PRO A 46 19.28 -1.23 -13.69
C PRO A 46 19.43 0.17 -13.04
N THR A 47 18.59 1.13 -13.41
CA THR A 47 18.72 2.53 -12.98
C THR A 47 17.56 3.02 -12.12
N HIS A 48 16.50 2.23 -11.95
CA HIS A 48 15.32 2.63 -11.19
C HIS A 48 14.50 1.42 -10.74
N ALA A 49 13.69 1.63 -9.72
CA ALA A 49 12.73 0.64 -9.25
C ALA A 49 11.38 1.32 -8.96
N SER A 50 10.30 0.57 -9.14
CA SER A 50 8.97 0.98 -8.71
C SER A 50 8.28 -0.10 -7.91
N ALA A 51 7.53 0.32 -6.89
CA ALA A 51 6.67 -0.53 -6.10
C ALA A 51 5.24 0.01 -6.19
N ASP A 52 4.33 -0.80 -6.73
CA ASP A 52 2.92 -0.46 -6.91
C ASP A 52 2.09 -1.32 -5.93
N TRP A 53 1.36 -0.68 -5.02
CA TRP A 53 0.40 -1.37 -4.14
C TRP A 53 -0.90 -1.57 -4.91
N MET A 54 -1.23 -2.82 -5.22
CA MET A 54 -2.42 -3.24 -5.94
C MET A 54 -3.44 -3.80 -4.95
N TYR A 55 -4.68 -3.32 -5.01
CA TYR A 55 -5.78 -3.78 -4.15
C TYR A 55 -6.83 -4.50 -4.96
N VAL A 56 -7.36 -5.58 -4.39
CA VAL A 56 -8.42 -6.40 -4.99
C VAL A 56 -9.74 -6.15 -4.26
N ASN A 57 -10.86 -6.30 -4.97
CA ASN A 57 -12.17 -6.06 -4.38
C ASN A 57 -12.56 -7.11 -3.33
N THR A 58 -12.13 -8.36 -3.51
CA THR A 58 -12.50 -9.48 -2.62
C THR A 58 -11.53 -10.64 -2.73
N LEU A 59 -11.33 -11.35 -1.61
CA LEU A 59 -10.60 -12.62 -1.55
C LEU A 59 -11.54 -13.84 -1.60
N ARG A 60 -12.86 -13.64 -1.61
CA ARG A 60 -13.85 -14.72 -1.42
C ARG A 60 -14.28 -15.40 -2.71
N ARG A 61 -14.12 -14.73 -3.85
CA ARG A 61 -14.47 -15.22 -5.18
C ARG A 61 -13.44 -14.71 -6.18
N ILE A 62 -13.30 -15.44 -7.29
CA ILE A 62 -12.50 -14.96 -8.42
C ILE A 62 -13.19 -13.70 -8.97
N ASP A 63 -12.48 -12.59 -8.90
CA ASP A 63 -12.86 -11.30 -9.44
C ASP A 63 -11.67 -10.72 -10.23
N LYS A 64 -11.96 -9.90 -11.24
CA LYS A 64 -10.93 -9.22 -12.05
C LYS A 64 -10.70 -7.77 -11.63
N GLY A 65 -11.48 -7.28 -10.67
CA GLY A 65 -11.36 -5.92 -10.20
C GLY A 65 -10.11 -5.74 -9.33
N GLU A 66 -9.18 -4.95 -9.86
CA GLU A 66 -8.00 -4.48 -9.15
C GLU A 66 -7.85 -2.97 -9.34
N ARG A 67 -7.29 -2.29 -8.34
CA ARG A 67 -6.95 -0.87 -8.40
C ARG A 67 -5.58 -0.61 -7.81
N ARG A 68 -4.82 0.30 -8.42
CA ARG A 68 -3.56 0.76 -7.84
C ARG A 68 -3.85 1.80 -6.77
N GLY A 69 -3.33 1.59 -5.56
CA GLY A 69 -3.46 2.54 -4.46
C GLY A 69 -2.37 3.60 -4.43
N MET A 70 -1.13 3.15 -4.28
CA MET A 70 0.05 3.99 -4.20
C MET A 70 1.13 3.42 -5.11
N ARG A 71 1.97 4.31 -5.64
CA ARG A 71 3.21 3.96 -6.30
C ARG A 71 4.37 4.67 -5.63
N ALA A 72 5.42 3.93 -5.34
CA ALA A 72 6.72 4.46 -4.94
C ALA A 72 7.71 4.25 -6.08
N ASP A 73 8.43 5.31 -6.46
CA ASP A 73 9.51 5.26 -7.44
C ASP A 73 10.83 5.72 -6.80
N VAL A 74 11.92 5.04 -7.13
CA VAL A 74 13.29 5.43 -6.75
C VAL A 74 14.23 5.31 -7.94
N ARG A 75 15.26 6.17 -7.99
CA ARG A 75 16.32 6.13 -9.00
C ARG A 75 17.66 5.82 -8.37
N SER A 76 18.51 5.11 -9.09
CA SER A 76 19.90 4.89 -8.71
C SER A 76 20.62 6.22 -8.50
N GLY A 77 21.50 6.27 -7.49
CA GLY A 77 22.21 7.49 -7.09
C GLY A 77 21.35 8.53 -6.36
N THR A 78 20.12 8.21 -5.97
CA THR A 78 19.26 9.10 -5.19
C THR A 78 18.88 8.49 -3.84
N ASN A 79 18.68 9.34 -2.83
CA ASN A 79 18.22 8.94 -1.50
C ASN A 79 16.74 9.33 -1.25
N GLN A 80 15.98 9.56 -2.32
CA GLN A 80 14.60 10.03 -2.25
C GLN A 80 13.66 9.01 -2.88
N VAL A 81 12.59 8.69 -2.16
CA VAL A 81 11.45 7.93 -2.68
C VAL A 81 10.37 8.91 -3.10
N ARG A 82 9.88 8.79 -4.33
CA ARG A 82 8.77 9.60 -4.85
C ARG A 82 7.48 8.81 -4.76
N LEU A 83 6.45 9.40 -4.17
CA LEU A 83 5.14 8.77 -3.98
C LEU A 83 4.13 9.37 -4.95
N ARG A 84 3.28 8.53 -5.52
CA ARG A 84 2.20 8.92 -6.44
C ARG A 84 0.94 8.12 -6.11
N ALA A 85 -0.15 8.81 -5.82
CA ALA A 85 -1.45 8.16 -5.67
C ALA A 85 -1.89 7.50 -6.98
N GLY A 86 -2.65 6.42 -6.87
CA GLY A 86 -3.34 5.80 -8.00
C GLY A 86 -4.34 6.77 -8.64
N VAL A 87 -4.57 6.60 -9.94
CA VAL A 87 -5.66 7.27 -10.64
C VAL A 87 -6.93 6.49 -10.30
N GLN A 88 -7.97 7.19 -9.82
CA GLN A 88 -9.29 6.61 -9.56
C GLN A 88 -9.97 6.17 -10.85
#